data_AF-A0A087UH01-F1
#
_entry.id   AF-A0A087UH01-F1
#
_cell.length_a   1.000
_cell.length_b   1.000
_cell.length_c   1.000
_cell.angle_alpha   90.00
_cell.angle_beta   90.00
_cell.angle_gamma   90.00
#
_symmetry.space_group_name_H-M   'P 1'
#
loop_
_entity.id
_entity.type
_entity.pdbx_description
1 polymer ?
#
loop_
_entity_poly.entity_id
_entity_poly.type
_entity_poly.pdbx_seq_one_letter_code
_entity_poly.pdbx_strand_id
1 'polypeptide(L)'
;MLAIHQRFYAALALNDLIQEVPLSVVSAKYDCTRGILQSLQQTTSTFAGMLTVFCNRLGWFTLELIFSHFQRRLHFGIQQELCNLVQLSSLNAQ
;
A
#
# COMPACT_ATOMS: atom_id res chain seq x y z
N MET A 1 5.14 -24.32 7.60
CA MET A 1 5.69 -24.01 6.25
C MET A 1 4.67 -23.28 5.37
N LEU A 2 3.43 -23.76 5.27
CA LEU A 2 2.37 -23.16 4.43
C LEU A 2 2.13 -21.65 4.65
N ALA A 3 2.12 -21.19 5.90
CA ALA A 3 1.88 -19.77 6.22
C ALA A 3 2.96 -18.83 5.64
N ILE A 4 4.21 -19.28 5.51
CA ILE A 4 5.29 -18.46 4.92
C ILE A 4 5.06 -18.32 3.41
N HIS A 5 4.69 -19.40 2.74
CA HIS A 5 4.35 -19.36 1.30
C HIS A 5 3.14 -18.47 1.03
N GLN A 6 2.10 -18.54 1.86
CA GLN A 6 0.93 -17.66 1.74
C GLN A 6 1.31 -16.19 1.93
N ARG A 7 2.14 -15.87 2.94
CA ARG A 7 2.63 -14.50 3.14
C ARG A 7 3.46 -14.01 1.96
N PHE A 8 4.34 -14.86 1.42
CA PHE A 8 5.13 -14.52 0.25
C PHE A 8 4.26 -14.29 -0.99
N TYR A 9 3.26 -15.15 -1.21
CA TYR A 9 2.33 -15.02 -2.32
C TYR A 9 1.50 -13.72 -2.23
N ALA A 10 1.01 -13.40 -1.04
CA ALA A 10 0.32 -12.13 -0.77
C ALA A 10 1.24 -10.91 -0.99
N ALA A 11 2.52 -11.01 -0.60
CA ALA A 11 3.50 -9.96 -0.83
C ALA A 11 3.78 -9.73 -2.33
N LEU A 12 3.79 -10.80 -3.15
CA LEU A 12 3.90 -10.67 -4.60
C LEU A 12 2.68 -9.94 -5.20
N ALA A 13 1.47 -10.29 -4.76
CA ALA A 13 0.26 -9.60 -5.21
C ALA A 13 0.28 -8.11 -4.82
N LEU A 14 0.70 -7.78 -3.60
CA LEU A 14 0.86 -6.40 -3.14
C LEU A 14 1.95 -5.65 -3.92
N ASN A 15 3.05 -6.31 -4.26
CA ASN A 15 4.10 -5.71 -5.07
C ASN A 15 3.57 -5.30 -6.44
N ASP A 16 2.80 -6.15 -7.10
CA ASP A 16 2.18 -5.82 -8.39
C ASP A 16 1.21 -4.63 -8.28
N LEU A 17 0.42 -4.56 -7.20
CA LEU A 17 -0.45 -3.40 -6.93
C LEU A 17 0.36 -2.11 -6.73
N ILE A 18 1.48 -2.17 -6.03
CA ILE A 18 2.39 -1.04 -5.79
C ILE A 18 3.12 -0.60 -7.07
N GLN A 19 3.21 -1.48 -8.07
CA GLN A 19 3.72 -1.21 -9.43
C GLN A 19 2.61 -0.74 -10.39
N GLU A 20 1.46 -0.29 -9.87
CA GLU A 20 0.34 0.25 -10.65
C GLU A 20 -0.31 -0.76 -11.61
N VAL A 21 -0.13 -2.06 -11.39
CA VAL A 21 -0.84 -3.08 -12.16
C VAL A 21 -2.33 -3.03 -11.80
N PRO A 22 -3.25 -2.92 -12.79
CA PRO A 22 -4.67 -2.79 -12.49
C PRO A 22 -5.20 -3.94 -11.63
N LEU A 23 -6.06 -3.62 -10.66
CA LEU A 23 -6.68 -4.58 -9.73
C LEU A 23 -7.29 -5.81 -10.43
N SER A 24 -7.89 -5.66 -11.62
CA SER A 24 -8.39 -6.80 -12.41
C SER A 24 -7.30 -7.74 -12.90
N VAL A 25 -6.15 -7.19 -13.32
CA VAL A 25 -5.04 -7.97 -13.83
C VAL A 25 -4.39 -8.76 -12.70
N VAL A 26 -4.17 -8.12 -11.55
CA VAL A 26 -3.66 -8.79 -10.35
C VAL A 26 -4.66 -9.83 -9.83
N SER A 27 -5.96 -9.50 -9.81
CA SER A 27 -7.03 -10.42 -9.42
C SER A 27 -7.02 -11.70 -10.25
N ALA A 28 -6.88 -11.57 -11.58
CA ALA A 28 -6.78 -12.72 -12.48
C ALA A 28 -5.45 -13.49 -12.31
N LYS A 29 -4.32 -12.78 -12.16
CA LYS A 29 -2.98 -13.39 -12.04
C LYS A 29 -2.82 -14.22 -10.77
N TYR A 30 -3.38 -13.75 -9.65
CA TYR A 30 -3.21 -14.39 -8.34
C TYR A 30 -4.41 -15.25 -7.93
N ASP A 31 -5.42 -15.42 -8.79
CA ASP A 31 -6.68 -16.13 -8.52
C ASP A 31 -7.35 -15.66 -7.22
N CYS A 32 -7.42 -14.33 -7.06
CA CYS A 32 -7.95 -13.67 -5.86
C CYS A 32 -9.04 -12.69 -6.27
N THR A 33 -10.09 -12.51 -5.47
CA THR A 33 -11.12 -11.51 -5.78
C THR A 33 -10.61 -10.09 -5.55
N ARG A 34 -11.17 -9.13 -6.30
CA ARG A 34 -10.87 -7.69 -6.11
C ARG A 34 -11.04 -7.24 -4.65
N GLY A 35 -12.08 -7.72 -3.96
CA GLY A 35 -12.33 -7.38 -2.56
C GLY A 35 -11.25 -7.90 -1.60
N ILE A 36 -10.72 -9.11 -1.85
CA ILE A 36 -9.58 -9.64 -1.06
C ILE A 36 -8.33 -8.78 -1.28
N LEU A 37 -8.04 -8.40 -2.53
CA LEU A 37 -6.88 -7.56 -2.84
C LEU A 37 -7.00 -6.17 -2.22
N GLN A 38 -8.17 -5.54 -2.29
CA GLN A 38 -8.43 -4.25 -1.64
C GLN A 38 -8.29 -4.34 -0.12
N SER A 39 -8.86 -5.38 0.50
CA SER A 39 -8.73 -5.62 1.94
C SER A 39 -7.27 -5.82 2.35
N LEU A 40 -6.51 -6.61 1.57
CA LEU A 40 -5.09 -6.84 1.77
C LEU A 40 -4.29 -5.53 1.67
N GLN A 41 -4.53 -4.73 0.63
CA GLN A 41 -3.90 -3.43 0.42
C GLN A 41 -4.19 -2.47 1.59
N GLN A 42 -5.45 -2.34 2.00
CA GLN A 42 -5.85 -1.44 3.07
C GLN A 42 -5.29 -1.88 4.44
N THR A 43 -5.35 -3.17 4.75
CA THR A 43 -4.81 -3.71 6.00
C THR A 43 -3.29 -3.53 6.07
N THR A 44 -2.59 -3.72 4.95
CA THR A 44 -1.13 -3.52 4.86
C THR A 44 -0.76 -2.03 4.98
N SER A 45 -1.54 -1.14 4.37
CA SER A 45 -1.35 0.31 4.51
C SER A 45 -1.50 0.74 5.97
N THR A 46 -2.55 0.29 6.66
CA THR A 46 -2.77 0.60 8.09
C THR A 46 -1.61 0.08 8.94
N PHE A 47 -1.14 -1.13 8.67
CA PHE A 47 -0.02 -1.71 9.39
C PHE A 47 1.28 -0.92 9.16
N ALA A 48 1.56 -0.47 7.94
CA ALA A 48 2.70 0.39 7.65
C ALA A 48 2.63 1.73 8.41
N GLY A 49 1.43 2.30 8.58
CA GLY A 49 1.23 3.49 9.42
C GLY A 49 1.52 3.22 10.90
N MET A 50 1.09 2.07 11.43
CA MET A 50 1.43 1.66 12.79
C MET A 50 2.95 1.50 12.99
N LEU A 51 3.63 0.89 12.00
CA LEU A 51 5.09 0.72 12.03
C LEU A 51 5.83 2.07 11.95
N THR A 52 5.32 3.02 11.18
CA THR A 52 5.88 4.38 11.09
C THR A 52 5.90 5.03 12.47
N VAL A 53 4.76 5.03 13.18
CA VAL A 53 4.67 5.58 14.55
C VAL A 53 5.53 4.80 15.54
N PHE A 54 5.56 3.47 15.43
CA PHE A 54 6.39 2.63 16.29
C PHE A 54 7.89 2.94 16.13
N CYS A 55 8.38 3.02 14.89
CA CYS A 55 9.77 3.38 14.62
C CYS A 55 10.11 4.79 15.08
N ASN A 56 9.19 5.75 14.94
CA ASN A 56 9.36 7.11 15.47
C ASN A 56 9.58 7.09 16.99
N ARG A 57 8.77 6.32 17.73
CA ARG A 57 8.88 6.21 19.20
C ARG A 57 10.17 5.55 19.68
N LEU A 58 10.78 4.69 18.85
CA LEU A 58 12.07 4.06 19.14
C LEU A 58 13.27 4.88 18.64
N GLY A 59 13.04 6.02 17.97
CA GLY A 59 14.09 6.83 17.35
C GLY A 59 14.70 6.21 16.08
N TRP A 60 14.02 5.25 15.46
CA TRP A 60 14.46 4.57 14.24
C TRP A 60 14.03 5.34 12.98
N PHE A 61 14.56 6.55 12.81
CA PHE A 61 14.09 7.50 11.79
C PHE A 61 14.21 6.99 10.35
N THR A 62 15.25 6.21 10.03
CA THR A 62 15.39 5.62 8.68
C THR A 62 14.27 4.64 8.37
N LEU A 63 13.88 3.80 9.34
CA LEU A 63 12.78 2.85 9.19
C LEU A 63 11.43 3.57 9.13
N GLU A 64 11.24 4.60 9.96
CA GLU A 64 10.06 5.47 9.91
C GLU A 64 9.84 6.04 8.50
N LEU A 65 10.90 6.60 7.90
CA LEU A 65 10.83 7.18 6.56
C LEU A 65 10.42 6.12 5.52
N ILE A 66 11.04 4.95 5.55
CA ILE A 66 10.73 3.84 4.64
C ILE A 66 9.26 3.43 4.76
N PHE A 67 8.75 3.24 5.98
CA PHE A 67 7.36 2.84 6.20
C PHE A 67 6.36 3.95 5.82
N SER A 68 6.70 5.22 6.03
CA SER A 68 5.86 6.35 5.61
C SER A 68 5.69 6.40 4.09
N HIS A 69 6.78 6.22 3.33
CA HIS A 69 6.71 6.12 1.87
C HIS A 69 5.93 4.89 1.42
N PHE A 70 6.16 3.74 2.07
CA PHE A 70 5.46 2.49 1.74
C PHE A 70 3.95 2.58 1.97
N GLN A 71 3.52 3.19 3.10
CA GLN A 71 2.12 3.45 3.40
C GLN A 71 1.44 4.24 2.29
N ARG A 72 2.04 5.35 1.83
CA ARG A 72 1.44 6.19 0.79
C ARG A 72 1.22 5.42 -0.51
N ARG A 73 2.22 4.64 -0.94
CA ARG A 73 2.12 3.81 -2.15
C ARG A 73 1.00 2.78 -2.05
N LEU A 74 0.83 2.17 -0.88
CA LEU A 74 -0.25 1.22 -0.63
C LEU A 74 -1.62 1.89 -0.54
N HIS A 75 -1.73 3.08 0.06
CA HIS A 75 -3.02 3.74 0.23
C HIS A 75 -3.62 4.19 -1.10
N PHE A 76 -2.80 4.75 -1.99
CA PHE A 76 -3.28 5.31 -3.26
C PHE A 76 -3.19 4.32 -4.43
N GLY A 77 -2.35 3.28 -4.35
CA GLY A 77 -2.17 2.31 -5.46
C GLY A 77 -1.60 2.95 -6.74
N ILE A 78 -1.04 4.15 -6.63
CA ILE A 78 -0.57 5.01 -7.73
C ILE A 78 0.75 5.66 -7.29
N GLN A 79 1.68 5.87 -8.22
CA GLN A 79 2.92 6.63 -8.06
C GLN A 79 2.64 8.09 -7.68
N GLN A 80 3.66 8.69 -7.07
CA GLN A 80 3.66 9.93 -6.33
C GLN A 80 3.49 11.20 -7.21
N GLU A 81 2.70 11.18 -8.29
CA GLU A 81 2.39 12.38 -9.09
C GLU A 81 0.92 12.82 -9.02
N LEU A 82 -0.02 11.97 -8.60
CA LEU A 82 -1.42 12.41 -8.45
C LEU A 82 -1.78 13.00 -7.08
N CYS A 83 -0.88 12.92 -6.08
CA CYS A 83 -1.17 13.48 -4.75
C CYS A 83 -1.30 15.02 -4.78
N ASN A 84 -0.57 15.70 -5.68
CA ASN A 84 -0.67 17.15 -5.86
C ASN A 84 -1.93 17.60 -6.62
N LEU A 85 -2.53 16.73 -7.45
CA LEU A 85 -3.72 17.11 -8.23
C LEU A 85 -5.01 17.03 -7.41
N VAL A 86 -5.10 16.06 -6.48
CA VAL A 86 -6.28 15.90 -5.61
C VAL A 86 -6.39 17.01 -4.57
N GLN A 87 -5.26 17.52 -4.04
CA GLN A 87 -5.26 18.69 -3.15
C GLN A 87 -5.72 19.98 -3.82
N LEU A 88 -5.45 20.16 -5.13
CA LEU A 88 -5.90 21.36 -5.85
C LEU A 88 -7.41 21.32 -6.18
N SER A 89 -7.97 20.14 -6.49
CA SER A 89 -9.38 20.01 -6.84
C SER A 89 -10.35 20.28 -5.68
N SER A 90 -9.95 20.07 -4.43
CA SER A 90 -10.78 20.34 -3.25
C SER A 90 -10.71 21.79 -2.75
N LEU A 91 -9.77 22.60 -3.27
CA LEU A 91 -9.59 24.00 -2.90
C LEU A 91 -10.25 25.00 -3.87
N ASN A 92 -10.62 24.59 -5.09
CA ASN A 92 -11.19 25.47 -6.12
C ASN A 92 -12.74 25.45 -6.20
N ALA A 93 -13.43 24.95 -5.17
CA ALA A 93 -14.89 24.91 -5.10
C ALA A 93 -15.51 25.92 -4.11
N GLN A 94 -14.81 27.04 -3.87
CA GLN A 94 -15.36 28.21 -3.17
C GLN A 94 -15.39 29.44 -4.07
#